data_AF-A0A448ZEV4-F1
#
_entry.id   AF-A0A448ZEV4-F1
#
_cell.length_a   1.000
_cell.length_b   1.000
_cell.length_c   1.000
_cell.angle_alpha   90.00
_cell.angle_beta   90.00
_cell.angle_gamma   90.00
#
_symmetry.space_group_name_H-M   'P 1'
#
loop_
_entity.id
_entity.type
_entity.pdbx_description
1 polymer ?
#
loop_
_entity_poly.entity_id
_entity_poly.type
_entity_poly.pdbx_seq_one_letter_code
_entity_poly.pdbx_strand_id
1 'polypeptide(L)'
;MSSFFSALGNRIVLCLTTIPTTFLGWLIIIAITVATAATAAAFASVSGFVNPKEDYHPPWQQRDDQENSGPRRFRCHWSIKPLSAFIFPALAEEVFWRGILIGHPSDDYGTFSSLQFILAGVFLVLHVLVHPVAGYTCWPRGRKTFVDWRFMVGAIFVLGGATVSYLLSSGSAYAAALTHGLCVALWRDFFDGEAKLIGTRTPVATISENYTGENIISEEYSL
;
A
#
# COMPACT_ATOMS: atom_id res chain seq x y z
N MET A 1 -32.79 2.34 14.18
CA MET A 1 -31.93 2.09 12.99
C MET A 1 -31.55 3.37 12.26
N SER A 2 -32.44 4.37 12.10
CA SER A 2 -32.11 5.67 11.49
C SER A 2 -30.95 6.42 12.18
N SER A 3 -30.82 6.31 13.51
CA SER A 3 -29.74 6.94 14.27
C SER A 3 -28.35 6.36 14.00
N PHE A 4 -28.23 5.05 13.76
CA PHE A 4 -26.95 4.39 13.50
C PHE A 4 -26.37 4.78 12.14
N PHE A 5 -27.19 4.70 11.08
CA PHE A 5 -26.75 5.09 9.74
C PHE A 5 -26.46 6.59 9.64
N SER A 6 -27.20 7.42 10.38
CA SER A 6 -26.91 8.85 10.49
C SER A 6 -25.57 9.10 11.19
N ALA A 7 -25.27 8.41 12.30
CA ALA A 7 -23.99 8.54 12.98
C ALA A 7 -22.81 8.09 12.09
N LEU A 8 -22.98 6.98 11.38
CA LEU A 8 -21.97 6.48 10.43
C LEU A 8 -21.72 7.46 9.29
N GLY A 9 -22.80 7.96 8.67
CA GLY A 9 -22.72 8.97 7.61
C GLY A 9 -22.01 10.23 8.07
N ASN A 10 -22.32 10.70 9.28
CA ASN A 10 -21.65 11.86 9.88
C ASN A 10 -20.15 11.63 10.04
N ARG A 11 -19.71 10.46 10.51
CA ARG A 11 -18.28 10.14 10.64
C ARG A 11 -17.55 10.15 9.31
N ILE A 12 -18.16 9.57 8.28
CA ILE A 12 -17.59 9.55 6.93
C ILE A 12 -17.46 10.99 6.40
N VAL A 13 -18.51 11.79 6.54
CA VAL A 13 -18.48 13.19 6.10
C VAL A 13 -17.44 13.98 6.88
N LEU A 14 -17.39 13.84 8.21
CA LEU A 14 -16.42 14.52 9.06
C LEU A 14 -14.99 14.16 8.68
N CYS A 15 -14.65 12.88 8.50
CA CYS A 15 -13.27 12.52 8.16
C CYS A 15 -12.85 12.94 6.75
N LEU A 16 -13.81 13.02 5.81
CA LEU A 16 -13.60 13.52 4.45
C LEU A 16 -13.63 15.05 4.36
N THR A 17 -14.18 15.76 5.33
CA THR A 17 -14.20 17.24 5.34
C THR A 17 -13.15 17.84 6.27
N THR A 18 -12.59 17.03 7.18
CA THR A 18 -11.49 17.43 8.04
C THR A 18 -10.18 17.45 7.25
N ILE A 19 -9.57 18.62 7.21
CA ILE A 19 -8.25 18.86 6.62
C ILE A 19 -7.40 19.69 7.59
N PRO A 20 -6.08 19.49 7.65
CA PRO A 20 -5.21 20.38 8.39
C PRO A 20 -5.37 21.82 7.88
N THR A 21 -5.76 22.73 8.78
CA THR A 21 -5.99 24.15 8.43
C THR A 21 -4.73 24.99 8.58
N THR A 22 -3.74 24.50 9.33
CA THR A 22 -2.49 25.22 9.57
C THR A 22 -1.36 24.67 8.71
N PHE A 23 -0.46 25.56 8.30
CA PHE A 23 0.77 25.17 7.60
C PHE A 23 1.60 24.18 8.42
N LEU A 24 1.69 24.40 9.75
CA LEU A 24 2.38 23.49 10.66
C LEU A 24 1.74 22.10 10.67
N GLY A 25 0.40 22.00 10.63
CA GLY A 25 -0.31 20.72 10.50
C GLY A 25 0.14 19.94 9.26
N TRP A 26 0.18 20.60 8.10
CA TRP A 26 0.68 19.96 6.87
C TRP A 26 2.16 19.55 6.95
N LEU A 27 3.03 20.36 7.56
CA LEU A 27 4.42 19.98 7.76
C LEU A 27 4.56 18.72 8.63
N ILE A 28 3.73 18.58 9.67
CA ILE A 28 3.69 17.38 10.52
C ILE A 28 3.28 16.15 9.67
N ILE A 29 2.24 16.27 8.84
CA ILE A 29 1.79 15.16 7.97
C ILE A 29 2.88 14.78 6.95
N ILE A 30 3.57 15.75 6.37
CA ILE A 30 4.71 15.50 5.47
C ILE A 30 5.82 14.76 6.22
N ALA A 31 6.19 15.22 7.42
CA ALA A 31 7.22 14.60 8.23
C ALA A 31 6.88 13.14 8.59
N ILE A 32 5.63 12.87 8.99
CA ILE A 32 5.13 11.51 9.25
C ILE A 32 5.23 10.66 7.99
N THR A 33 4.79 11.20 6.86
CA THR A 33 4.78 10.47 5.58
C THR A 33 6.20 10.10 5.16
N VAL A 34 7.14 11.04 5.22
CA VAL A 34 8.56 10.79 4.91
C VAL A 34 9.17 9.77 5.87
N ALA A 35 8.95 9.93 7.18
CA ALA A 35 9.47 9.01 8.18
C ALA A 35 8.90 7.59 8.00
N THR A 36 7.61 7.49 7.70
CA THR A 36 6.91 6.21 7.42
C THR A 36 7.47 5.54 6.18
N ALA A 37 7.58 6.28 5.07
CA ALA A 37 8.12 5.77 3.82
C ALA A 37 9.59 5.32 3.99
N ALA A 38 10.42 6.12 4.66
CA ALA A 38 11.81 5.78 4.92
C ALA A 38 11.95 4.53 5.80
N THR A 39 11.14 4.42 6.86
CA THR A 39 11.15 3.26 7.76
C THR A 39 10.71 1.98 7.03
N ALA A 40 9.61 2.04 6.29
CA ALA A 40 9.11 0.92 5.51
C ALA A 40 10.11 0.51 4.41
N ALA A 41 10.71 1.47 3.71
CA ALA A 41 11.72 1.21 2.68
C ALA A 41 13.00 0.59 3.27
N ALA A 42 13.49 1.11 4.39
CA ALA A 42 14.65 0.54 5.08
C ALA A 42 14.37 -0.90 5.53
N PHE A 43 13.21 -1.15 6.16
CA PHE A 43 12.82 -2.50 6.55
C PHE A 43 12.67 -3.45 5.35
N ALA A 44 12.00 -3.01 4.29
CA ALA A 44 11.81 -3.82 3.08
C ALA A 44 13.16 -4.18 2.43
N SER A 45 14.12 -3.25 2.46
CA SER A 45 15.48 -3.47 1.96
C SER A 45 16.26 -4.47 2.82
N VAL A 46 16.27 -4.27 4.14
CA VAL A 46 17.01 -5.13 5.08
C VAL A 46 16.44 -6.55 5.15
N SER A 47 15.11 -6.70 5.04
CA SER A 47 14.45 -8.01 5.04
C SER A 47 14.53 -8.76 3.70
N GLY A 48 15.10 -8.13 2.67
CA GLY A 48 15.14 -8.67 1.31
C GLY A 48 13.76 -8.79 0.66
N PHE A 49 12.77 -8.04 1.15
CA PHE A 49 11.46 -7.94 0.50
C PHE A 49 11.52 -7.10 -0.77
N VAL A 50 12.35 -6.05 -0.75
CA VAL A 50 12.69 -5.21 -1.90
C VAL A 50 14.22 -5.18 -2.03
N ASN A 51 14.74 -5.36 -3.24
CA ASN A 51 16.12 -5.04 -3.56
C ASN A 51 16.15 -3.69 -4.30
N PRO A 52 16.56 -2.58 -3.67
CA PRO A 52 16.46 -1.25 -4.29
C PRO A 52 17.26 -1.09 -5.58
N LYS A 53 18.27 -1.92 -5.84
CA LYS A 53 19.06 -1.87 -7.07
C LYS A 53 18.41 -2.65 -8.22
N GLU A 54 17.84 -3.81 -7.90
CA GLU A 54 17.27 -4.72 -8.89
C GLU A 54 15.79 -4.42 -9.16
N ASP A 55 15.03 -4.08 -8.13
CA ASP A 55 13.57 -3.86 -8.23
C ASP A 55 13.21 -2.43 -8.68
N TYR A 56 14.19 -1.52 -8.79
CA TYR A 56 13.91 -0.12 -9.17
C TYR A 56 13.62 0.01 -10.67
N HIS A 57 12.33 0.01 -10.99
CA HIS A 57 11.80 0.10 -12.34
C HIS A 57 10.76 1.21 -12.42
N PRO A 58 11.18 2.49 -12.48
CA PRO A 58 10.25 3.59 -12.55
C PRO A 58 9.38 3.52 -13.82
N PRO A 59 8.12 3.96 -13.75
CA PRO A 59 7.12 3.70 -14.80
C PRO A 59 7.40 4.42 -16.11
N TRP A 60 8.30 5.42 -16.12
CA TRP A 60 8.73 6.11 -17.34
C TRP A 60 9.80 5.35 -18.13
N GLN A 61 10.50 4.38 -17.53
CA GLN A 61 11.52 3.57 -18.22
C GLN A 61 10.92 2.38 -18.99
N GLN A 62 9.72 1.92 -18.63
CA GLN A 62 9.05 0.76 -19.27
C GLN A 62 8.48 1.06 -20.67
N ARG A 63 8.90 2.15 -21.33
CA ARG A 63 8.25 2.65 -22.55
C ARG A 63 8.63 1.85 -23.80
N ASP A 64 9.79 1.19 -23.82
CA ASP A 64 10.38 0.70 -25.07
C ASP A 64 10.37 -0.84 -25.23
N ASP A 65 10.33 -1.63 -24.15
CA ASP A 65 10.57 -3.08 -24.23
C ASP A 65 9.31 -3.92 -24.55
N GLN A 66 8.12 -3.35 -24.40
CA GLN A 66 6.83 -4.07 -24.51
C GLN A 66 5.98 -3.71 -25.75
N GLU A 67 6.53 -2.95 -26.70
CA GLU A 67 5.79 -2.55 -27.91
C GLU A 67 5.46 -3.74 -28.84
N ASN A 68 6.14 -4.89 -28.69
CA ASN A 68 6.04 -6.02 -29.63
C ASN A 68 5.27 -7.27 -29.14
N SER A 69 4.69 -7.31 -27.93
CA SER A 69 4.29 -8.60 -27.34
C SER A 69 2.83 -8.77 -26.85
N GLY A 70 1.82 -8.11 -27.44
CA GLY A 70 0.44 -8.57 -27.22
C GLY A 70 -0.72 -7.57 -27.40
N PRO A 71 -1.97 -8.02 -27.17
CA PRO A 71 -3.17 -7.22 -27.37
C PRO A 71 -3.14 -5.96 -26.48
N ARG A 72 -3.61 -4.85 -27.07
CA ARG A 72 -3.60 -3.50 -26.47
C ARG A 72 -4.38 -3.47 -25.15
N ARG A 73 -3.71 -3.79 -24.03
CA ARG A 73 -4.22 -3.48 -22.69
C ARG A 73 -4.37 -1.96 -22.62
N PHE A 74 -5.51 -1.47 -22.12
CA PHE A 74 -5.74 -0.05 -21.87
C PHE A 74 -4.57 0.49 -21.02
N ARG A 75 -3.63 1.20 -21.67
CA ARG A 75 -2.49 1.84 -21.01
C ARG A 75 -3.02 3.06 -20.29
N CYS A 76 -3.28 2.93 -19.00
CA CYS A 76 -3.43 4.10 -18.13
C CYS A 76 -2.10 4.86 -18.14
N HIS A 77 -2.12 6.16 -18.45
CA HIS A 77 -0.91 6.98 -18.45
C HIS A 77 -0.20 6.83 -17.09
N TRP A 78 1.14 6.77 -17.08
CA TRP A 78 1.91 6.55 -15.86
C TRP A 78 1.58 7.56 -14.75
N SER A 79 1.18 8.79 -15.12
CA SER A 79 0.75 9.82 -14.17
C SER A 79 -0.60 9.53 -13.49
N ILE A 80 -1.43 8.67 -14.08
CA ILE A 80 -2.75 8.30 -13.55
C ILE A 80 -2.66 7.05 -12.67
N LYS A 81 -1.66 6.19 -12.88
CA LYS A 81 -1.46 4.99 -12.05
C LYS A 81 -1.38 5.31 -10.54
N PRO A 82 -0.60 6.28 -10.05
CA PRO A 82 -0.57 6.59 -8.61
C PRO A 82 -1.92 7.05 -8.06
N LEU A 83 -2.74 7.73 -8.88
CA LEU A 83 -4.08 8.15 -8.49
C LEU A 83 -4.99 6.95 -8.21
N SER A 84 -4.80 5.84 -8.93
CA SER A 84 -5.55 4.61 -8.64
C SER A 84 -5.22 4.10 -7.23
N ALA A 85 -3.93 4.02 -6.85
CA ALA A 85 -3.53 3.59 -5.51
C ALA A 85 -4.04 4.53 -4.41
N PHE A 86 -4.11 5.84 -4.70
CA PHE A 86 -4.63 6.83 -3.77
C PHE A 86 -6.13 6.68 -3.54
N ILE A 87 -6.94 6.47 -4.58
CA ILE A 87 -8.39 6.28 -4.43
C ILE A 87 -8.68 4.90 -3.83
N PHE A 88 -8.09 3.86 -4.41
CA PHE A 88 -8.21 2.48 -3.96
C PHE A 88 -6.87 1.73 -4.16
N PRO A 89 -6.20 1.30 -3.07
CA PRO A 89 -6.79 1.05 -1.76
C PRO A 89 -6.91 2.25 -0.81
N ALA A 90 -6.04 3.26 -0.92
CA ALA A 90 -5.74 4.11 0.24
C ALA A 90 -6.94 4.89 0.81
N LEU A 91 -7.57 5.80 0.05
CA LEU A 91 -8.64 6.64 0.60
C LEU A 91 -9.85 5.83 1.07
N ALA A 92 -10.27 4.84 0.28
CA ALA A 92 -11.39 3.98 0.64
C ALA A 92 -11.13 3.19 1.93
N GLU A 93 -9.94 2.60 2.06
CA GLU A 93 -9.54 1.85 3.25
C GLU A 93 -9.39 2.78 4.47
N GLU A 94 -8.78 3.96 4.32
CA GLU A 94 -8.62 4.89 5.45
C GLU A 94 -9.97 5.40 5.95
N VAL A 95 -10.93 5.69 5.06
CA VAL A 95 -12.31 6.04 5.47
C VAL A 95 -12.95 4.89 6.25
N PHE A 96 -12.82 3.65 5.77
CA PHE A 96 -13.40 2.49 6.44
C PHE A 96 -12.72 2.21 7.80
N TRP A 97 -11.41 2.10 7.84
CA TRP A 97 -10.72 1.71 9.06
C TRP A 97 -10.61 2.83 10.08
N ARG A 98 -10.43 4.08 9.65
CA ARG A 98 -10.17 5.20 10.58
C ARG A 98 -11.44 6.00 10.79
N GLY A 99 -12.10 6.41 9.70
CA GLY A 99 -13.36 7.15 9.79
C GLY A 99 -14.49 6.37 10.46
N ILE A 100 -14.74 5.14 10.01
CA ILE A 100 -15.87 4.33 10.49
C ILE A 100 -15.52 3.58 11.78
N LEU A 101 -14.45 2.78 11.77
CA LEU A 101 -14.14 1.84 12.86
C LEU A 101 -13.47 2.50 14.07
N ILE A 102 -12.45 3.33 13.87
CA ILE A 102 -11.83 4.10 14.97
C ILE A 102 -12.74 5.25 15.40
N GLY A 103 -13.37 5.93 14.45
CA GLY A 103 -14.24 7.08 14.70
C GLY A 103 -13.49 8.41 14.61
N HIS A 104 -14.25 9.50 14.49
CA HIS A 104 -13.68 10.83 14.36
C HIS A 104 -13.22 11.35 15.75
N PRO A 105 -12.04 11.97 15.88
CA PRO A 105 -11.56 12.48 17.17
C PRO A 105 -12.49 13.49 17.86
N SER A 106 -13.36 14.17 17.11
CA SER A 106 -14.37 15.09 17.66
C SER A 106 -15.59 14.39 18.30
N ASP A 107 -15.73 13.08 18.14
CA ASP A 107 -16.86 12.33 18.71
C ASP A 107 -16.78 12.21 20.24
N ASP A 108 -15.56 12.29 20.81
CA ASP A 108 -15.33 12.32 22.25
C ASP A 108 -14.96 13.76 22.66
N TYR A 109 -15.69 14.34 23.63
CA TYR A 109 -15.61 15.72 24.14
C TYR A 109 -14.19 16.29 24.42
N GLY A 110 -13.43 16.59 23.37
CA GLY A 110 -12.22 17.43 23.42
C GLY A 110 -10.90 16.75 23.80
N THR A 111 -10.88 15.44 24.07
CA THR A 111 -9.63 14.70 24.36
C THR A 111 -9.66 13.31 23.78
N PHE A 112 -8.56 12.91 23.13
CA PHE A 112 -8.32 11.53 22.72
C PHE A 112 -8.47 10.60 23.92
N SER A 113 -9.55 9.81 23.93
CA SER A 113 -9.79 8.86 25.02
C SER A 113 -8.81 7.70 24.91
N SER A 114 -8.38 7.14 26.05
CA SER A 114 -7.57 5.91 26.06
C SER A 114 -8.23 4.77 25.27
N LEU A 115 -9.57 4.78 25.21
CA LEU A 115 -10.36 3.85 24.40
C LEU A 115 -10.10 4.01 22.90
N GLN A 116 -10.06 5.24 22.37
CA GLN A 116 -9.73 5.48 20.96
C GLN A 116 -8.34 4.96 20.59
N PHE A 117 -7.34 5.12 21.46
CA PHE A 117 -6.00 4.57 21.24
C PHE A 117 -5.99 3.03 21.22
N ILE A 118 -6.73 2.40 22.14
CA ILE A 118 -6.88 0.93 22.16
C ILE A 118 -7.55 0.45 20.87
N LEU A 119 -8.65 1.10 20.46
CA LEU A 119 -9.35 0.77 19.22
C LEU A 119 -8.45 0.98 17.99
N ALA A 120 -7.66 2.05 17.95
CA ALA A 120 -6.71 2.28 16.87
C ALA A 120 -5.67 1.15 16.76
N GLY A 121 -5.14 0.68 17.90
CA GLY A 121 -4.24 -0.47 17.93
C GLY A 121 -4.90 -1.77 17.46
N VAL A 122 -6.12 -2.06 17.93
CA VAL A 122 -6.88 -3.25 17.54
C VAL A 122 -7.18 -3.23 16.03
N PHE A 123 -7.72 -2.12 15.51
CA PHE A 123 -8.06 -2.01 14.09
C PHE A 123 -6.84 -1.91 13.19
N LEU A 124 -5.68 -1.43 13.66
CA LEU A 124 -4.43 -1.54 12.94
C LEU A 124 -4.04 -3.00 12.71
N VAL A 125 -4.07 -3.82 13.76
CA VAL A 125 -3.76 -5.27 13.66
C VAL A 125 -4.75 -5.96 12.72
N LEU A 126 -6.06 -5.69 12.88
CA LEU A 126 -7.08 -6.25 11.99
C LEU A 126 -6.87 -5.83 10.53
N HIS A 127 -6.52 -4.56 10.28
CA HIS A 127 -6.24 -4.08 8.92
C HIS A 127 -5.05 -4.82 8.29
N VAL A 128 -3.96 -5.04 9.05
CA VAL A 128 -2.84 -5.86 8.57
C VAL A 128 -3.28 -7.29 8.26
N LEU A 129 -4.07 -7.92 9.14
CA LEU A 129 -4.54 -9.31 8.97
C LEU A 129 -5.53 -9.50 7.82
N VAL A 130 -6.20 -8.44 7.36
CA VAL A 130 -7.05 -8.49 6.16
C VAL A 130 -6.23 -8.72 4.89
N HIS A 131 -4.94 -8.41 4.86
CA HIS A 131 -4.11 -8.61 3.67
C HIS A 131 -4.03 -10.09 3.26
N PRO A 132 -3.64 -11.03 4.14
CA PRO A 132 -3.75 -12.45 3.83
C PRO A 132 -5.14 -12.85 3.31
N VAL A 133 -6.21 -12.42 4.00
CA VAL A 133 -7.60 -12.72 3.60
C VAL A 133 -7.87 -12.23 2.18
N ALA A 134 -7.53 -10.98 1.86
CA ALA A 134 -7.67 -10.41 0.53
C ALA A 134 -6.85 -11.19 -0.52
N GLY A 135 -5.65 -11.65 -0.16
CA GLY A 135 -4.86 -12.55 -1.00
C GLY A 135 -5.47 -13.93 -1.22
N TYR A 136 -6.36 -14.40 -0.35
CA TYR A 136 -7.09 -15.66 -0.55
C TYR A 136 -8.42 -15.47 -1.29
N THR A 137 -9.08 -14.32 -1.15
CA THR A 137 -10.47 -14.12 -1.59
C THR A 137 -10.59 -13.13 -2.75
N CYS A 138 -10.14 -11.89 -2.56
CA CYS A 138 -10.41 -10.78 -3.50
C CYS A 138 -9.33 -10.67 -4.59
N TRP A 139 -8.08 -10.99 -4.27
CA TRP A 139 -6.94 -10.87 -5.17
C TRP A 139 -5.97 -12.05 -5.09
N PRO A 140 -6.40 -13.26 -5.54
CA PRO A 140 -5.57 -14.48 -5.48
C PRO A 140 -4.19 -14.37 -6.15
N ARG A 141 -4.05 -13.50 -7.16
CA ARG A 141 -2.78 -13.27 -7.86
C ARG A 141 -1.69 -12.73 -6.93
N GLY A 142 -2.07 -11.85 -6.00
CA GLY A 142 -1.15 -11.25 -5.03
C GLY A 142 -0.95 -12.08 -3.77
N ARG A 143 -1.50 -13.30 -3.70
CA ARG A 143 -1.46 -14.15 -2.50
C ARG A 143 -0.06 -14.28 -1.93
N LYS A 144 0.95 -14.57 -2.76
CA LYS A 144 2.34 -14.74 -2.32
C LYS A 144 2.86 -13.51 -1.58
N THR A 145 2.50 -12.32 -2.06
CA THR A 145 2.88 -11.05 -1.44
C THR A 145 2.10 -10.79 -0.17
N PHE A 146 0.78 -10.97 -0.19
CA PHE A 146 -0.08 -10.65 0.94
C PHE A 146 0.07 -11.58 2.14
N VAL A 147 0.60 -12.80 1.95
CA VAL A 147 0.94 -13.73 3.05
C VAL A 147 2.41 -13.66 3.46
N ASP A 148 3.23 -12.86 2.77
CA ASP A 148 4.63 -12.69 3.12
C ASP A 148 4.74 -11.89 4.43
N TRP A 149 5.39 -12.46 5.44
CA TRP A 149 5.54 -11.81 6.74
C TRP A 149 6.26 -10.45 6.62
N ARG A 150 7.18 -10.29 5.66
CA ARG A 150 7.91 -9.04 5.44
C ARG A 150 6.99 -7.97 4.89
N PHE A 151 6.09 -8.35 3.96
CA PHE A 151 5.05 -7.45 3.50
C PHE A 151 4.14 -7.02 4.67
N MET A 152 3.74 -7.96 5.52
CA MET A 152 2.88 -7.67 6.68
C MET A 152 3.55 -6.72 7.69
N VAL A 153 4.85 -6.90 7.98
CA VAL A 153 5.60 -5.98 8.84
C VAL A 153 5.75 -4.60 8.18
N GLY A 154 6.01 -4.56 6.86
CA GLY A 154 5.95 -3.32 6.09
C GLY A 154 4.59 -2.62 6.19
N ALA A 155 3.50 -3.38 6.09
CA ALA A 155 2.14 -2.88 6.24
C ALA A 155 1.88 -2.33 7.66
N ILE A 156 2.46 -2.93 8.72
CA ILE A 156 2.39 -2.36 10.08
C ILE A 156 2.99 -0.94 10.11
N PHE A 157 4.17 -0.73 9.51
CA PHE A 157 4.78 0.60 9.48
C PHE A 157 3.92 1.60 8.71
N VAL A 158 3.48 1.23 7.50
CA VAL A 158 2.70 2.12 6.64
C VAL A 158 1.34 2.46 7.26
N LEU A 159 0.60 1.45 7.71
CA LEU A 159 -0.71 1.63 8.32
C LEU A 159 -0.63 2.30 9.68
N GLY A 160 0.42 2.04 10.46
CA GLY A 160 0.70 2.73 11.72
C GLY A 160 0.99 4.22 11.48
N GLY A 161 1.81 4.55 10.48
CA GLY A 161 2.04 5.92 10.05
C GLY A 161 0.76 6.62 9.59
N ALA A 162 -0.10 5.92 8.84
CA ALA A 162 -1.41 6.43 8.43
C ALA A 162 -2.33 6.66 9.64
N THR A 163 -2.32 5.78 10.64
CA THR A 163 -3.05 5.98 11.90
C THR A 163 -2.54 7.22 12.65
N VAL A 164 -1.23 7.41 12.79
CA VAL A 164 -0.67 8.61 13.42
C VAL A 164 -1.05 9.88 12.64
N SER A 165 -0.96 9.83 11.31
CA SER A 165 -1.36 10.90 10.40
C SER A 165 -2.85 11.27 10.58
N TYR A 166 -3.73 10.27 10.68
CA TYR A 166 -5.15 10.46 10.97
C TYR A 166 -5.39 11.18 12.31
N LEU A 167 -4.74 10.70 13.38
CA LEU A 167 -4.93 11.25 14.72
C LEU A 167 -4.38 12.68 14.82
N LEU A 168 -3.18 12.96 14.32
CA LEU A 168 -2.58 14.30 14.41
C LEU A 168 -3.21 15.32 13.46
N SER A 169 -3.88 14.87 12.40
CA SER A 169 -4.69 15.73 11.52
C SER A 169 -6.12 15.97 12.06
N SER A 170 -6.39 15.58 13.31
CA SER A 170 -7.72 15.67 13.94
C SER A 170 -8.81 14.87 13.23
N GLY A 171 -8.45 13.81 12.52
CA GLY A 171 -9.39 12.90 11.85
C GLY A 171 -9.44 13.00 10.33
N SER A 172 -8.43 13.59 9.67
CA SER A 172 -8.42 13.71 8.22
C SER A 172 -8.12 12.38 7.53
N ALA A 173 -9.10 11.86 6.79
CA ALA A 173 -8.89 10.67 5.95
C ALA A 173 -7.89 10.95 4.82
N TYR A 174 -7.81 12.20 4.32
CA TYR A 174 -6.85 12.57 3.29
C TYR A 174 -5.41 12.54 3.79
N ALA A 175 -5.15 13.03 5.01
CA ALA A 175 -3.80 12.97 5.60
C ALA A 175 -3.34 11.50 5.73
N ALA A 176 -4.21 10.63 6.24
CA ALA A 176 -3.94 9.20 6.35
C ALA A 176 -3.73 8.55 4.97
N ALA A 177 -4.60 8.86 4.00
CA ALA A 177 -4.54 8.32 2.64
C ALA A 177 -3.30 8.79 1.87
N LEU A 178 -2.80 10.00 2.12
CA LEU A 178 -1.52 10.47 1.57
C LEU A 178 -0.36 9.66 2.13
N THR A 179 -0.33 9.44 3.44
CA THR A 179 0.71 8.63 4.10
C THR A 179 0.68 7.18 3.61
N HIS A 180 -0.49 6.55 3.58
CA HIS A 180 -0.68 5.18 3.11
C HIS A 180 -0.44 5.05 1.60
N GLY A 181 -1.19 5.81 0.81
CA GLY A 181 -1.24 5.72 -0.65
C GLY A 181 0.08 6.06 -1.31
N LEU A 182 0.86 7.03 -0.79
CA LEU A 182 2.18 7.33 -1.34
C LEU A 182 3.13 6.13 -1.18
N CYS A 183 3.16 5.50 0.01
CA CYS A 183 4.01 4.34 0.25
C CYS A 183 3.63 3.17 -0.68
N VAL A 184 2.32 2.91 -0.82
CA VAL A 184 1.80 1.87 -1.73
C VAL A 184 2.14 2.19 -3.19
N ALA A 185 1.95 3.43 -3.64
CA ALA A 185 2.25 3.84 -5.00
C ALA A 185 3.75 3.73 -5.31
N LEU A 186 4.62 4.19 -4.39
CA LEU A 186 6.07 4.05 -4.54
C LEU A 186 6.48 2.59 -4.66
N TRP A 187 6.04 1.73 -3.73
CA TRP A 187 6.38 0.31 -3.81
C TRP A 187 5.83 -0.37 -5.07
N ARG A 188 4.55 -0.16 -5.37
CA ARG A 188 3.86 -0.79 -6.51
C ARG A 188 4.45 -0.36 -7.85
N ASP A 189 4.66 0.94 -8.03
CA ASP A 189 4.98 1.52 -9.35
C ASP A 189 6.49 1.69 -9.59
N PHE A 190 7.32 1.71 -8.54
CA PHE A 190 8.77 1.94 -8.68
C PHE A 190 9.64 0.77 -8.20
N PHE A 191 9.17 -0.05 -7.26
CA PHE A 191 9.99 -1.11 -6.62
C PHE A 191 9.44 -2.51 -6.88
N ASP A 192 9.04 -2.76 -8.14
CA ASP A 192 8.58 -4.05 -8.66
C ASP A 192 7.35 -4.64 -7.94
N GLY A 193 6.60 -3.84 -7.18
CA GLY A 193 5.43 -4.31 -6.45
C GLY A 193 4.32 -4.83 -7.38
N GLU A 194 4.12 -4.20 -8.54
CA GLU A 194 3.17 -4.68 -9.56
C GLU A 194 3.53 -6.10 -10.05
N ALA A 195 4.81 -6.38 -10.35
CA ALA A 195 5.24 -7.71 -10.79
C ALA A 195 5.10 -8.75 -9.68
N LYS A 196 5.44 -8.39 -8.42
CA LYS A 196 5.23 -9.23 -7.23
C LYS A 196 3.74 -9.54 -6.99
N LEU A 197 2.83 -8.62 -7.31
CA LEU A 197 1.38 -8.84 -7.19
C LEU A 197 0.79 -9.70 -8.32
N ILE A 198 1.41 -9.71 -9.50
CA ILE A 198 0.94 -10.50 -10.65
C ILE A 198 1.60 -11.89 -10.68
N GLY A 199 2.72 -12.07 -9.98
CA GLY A 199 3.48 -13.31 -9.95
C GLY A 199 4.41 -13.49 -11.15
N THR A 200 4.59 -12.44 -11.96
CA THR A 200 5.55 -12.38 -13.05
C THR A 200 6.89 -11.88 -12.53
N ARG A 201 7.63 -12.71 -11.80
CA ARG A 201 9.08 -12.49 -11.81
C ARG A 201 9.53 -12.87 -13.21
N THR A 202 9.98 -11.90 -13.99
CA THR A 202 10.99 -12.20 -15.01
C THR A 202 12.08 -12.93 -14.23
N PRO A 203 12.40 -14.19 -14.56
CA PRO A 203 13.65 -14.75 -14.05
C PRO A 203 14.69 -13.70 -14.43
N VAL A 204 15.39 -13.13 -13.45
CA VAL A 204 16.68 -12.52 -13.73
C VAL A 204 17.34 -13.61 -14.55
N ALA A 205 17.57 -13.33 -15.84
CA ALA A 205 18.38 -14.19 -16.65
C ALA A 205 19.67 -14.24 -15.84
N THR A 206 19.88 -15.35 -15.13
CA THR A 206 21.21 -15.81 -14.83
C THR A 206 21.79 -15.88 -16.22
N ILE A 207 22.45 -14.80 -16.64
CA ILE A 207 23.42 -14.86 -17.71
C ILE A 207 24.38 -15.88 -17.12
N SER A 208 24.13 -17.14 -17.46
CA SER A 208 25.08 -18.19 -17.25
C SER A 208 26.26 -17.75 -18.08
N GLU A 209 27.21 -17.09 -17.42
CA GLU A 209 28.62 -17.20 -17.75
C GLU A 209 28.97 -18.69 -17.64
N ASN A 210 28.49 -19.46 -18.60
CA ASN A 210 28.83 -20.83 -18.94
C ASN A 210 28.23 -21.05 -20.33
N TYR A 211 28.63 -20.19 -21.28
CA TYR A 211 28.65 -20.55 -22.69
C TYR A 211 29.91 -21.38 -22.93
N THR A 212 30.00 -22.54 -22.27
CA THR A 212 30.81 -23.64 -22.77
C THR A 212 29.84 -24.54 -23.51
N GLY A 213 29.81 -24.35 -24.84
CA GLY A 213 28.91 -25.08 -25.72
C GLY A 213 29.11 -26.58 -25.56
N GLU A 214 28.12 -27.25 -25.00
CA GLU A 214 27.85 -28.65 -25.24
C GLU A 214 26.35 -28.80 -25.51
N ASN A 215 26.05 -29.18 -26.75
CA ASN A 215 24.74 -29.64 -27.15
C ASN A 215 24.42 -30.92 -26.37
N ILE A 216 23.47 -30.86 -25.45
CA ILE A 216 22.82 -32.07 -24.95
C ILE A 216 21.37 -32.05 -25.42
N ILE A 217 21.14 -32.86 -26.45
CA ILE A 217 19.84 -33.37 -26.83
C ILE A 217 19.51 -34.49 -25.84
N SER A 218 18.43 -34.34 -25.08
CA SER A 218 17.67 -35.46 -24.48
C SER A 218 16.31 -34.89 -24.06
N GLU A 219 15.26 -35.13 -24.84
CA GLU A 219 14.30 -36.25 -24.67
C GLU A 219 13.32 -36.06 -23.50
N GLU A 220 12.04 -36.09 -23.86
CA GLU A 220 10.86 -36.56 -23.14
C GLU A 220 10.76 -36.35 -21.62
N TYR A 221 9.62 -35.79 -21.17
CA TYR A 221 8.62 -36.62 -20.49
C TYR A 221 7.22 -35.99 -20.59
N SER A 222 6.31 -36.86 -20.98
CA SER A 222 4.86 -36.75 -21.03
C SER A 222 4.24 -36.93 -19.64
N LEU A 223 3.28 -36.05 -19.32
CA LEU A 223 1.97 -36.23 -18.63
C LEU A 223 1.59 -35.00 -17.79
#